data_AF-A0AA86ZUB7-F1
#
_entry.id   AF-A0AA86ZUB7-F1
#
_cell.length_a   1.000
_cell.length_b   1.000
_cell.length_c   1.000
_cell.angle_alpha   90.00
_cell.angle_beta   90.00
_cell.angle_gamma   90.00
#
_symmetry.space_group_name_H-M   'P 1'
#
loop_
_entity.id
_entity.type
_entity.pdbx_description
1 polymer ?
#
loop_
_entity_poly.entity_id
_entity_poly.type
_entity_poly.pdbx_seq_one_letter_code
_entity_poly.pdbx_strand_id
1 'polypeptide(L)'
;MNYKSDFLYPLVRNAILRCQWVSSFIGVIMSINEWFKDPKVLEKSKRRYAHFDLRTDLTKCKNYTTNSKNIEQHGFYPFIKYDLEYHKYNGTEGRKFKERTICYASHIDSYIFQ
;
A
#
# COMPACT_ATOMS: atom_id res chain seq x y z
N MET A 1 -2.40 -44.07 20.92
CA MET A 1 -3.74 -43.51 20.63
C MET A 1 -3.99 -42.41 21.64
N ASN A 2 -4.09 -41.16 21.21
CA ASN A 2 -4.49 -40.05 22.07
C ASN A 2 -5.73 -39.41 21.44
N TYR A 3 -6.87 -39.58 22.08
CA TYR A 3 -8.13 -38.95 21.69
C TYR A 3 -8.59 -38.03 22.81
N LYS A 4 -8.81 -36.77 22.41
CA LYS A 4 -9.88 -35.83 22.82
C LYS A 4 -9.99 -35.53 24.32
N SER A 5 -10.43 -34.38 24.74
CA SER A 5 -10.76 -33.05 24.20
C SER A 5 -11.04 -32.26 25.48
N ASP A 6 -10.91 -30.93 25.48
CA ASP A 6 -11.92 -30.01 26.03
C ASP A 6 -11.33 -28.64 26.37
N PHE A 7 -11.92 -27.64 25.71
CA PHE A 7 -12.19 -26.27 26.14
C PHE A 7 -11.02 -25.37 26.65
N LEU A 8 -10.77 -24.27 25.92
CA LEU A 8 -11.25 -22.91 26.27
C LEU A 8 -10.51 -21.86 25.38
N TYR A 9 -11.24 -21.12 24.54
CA TYR A 9 -10.70 -20.00 23.75
C TYR A 9 -10.37 -18.79 24.66
N PRO A 10 -9.32 -18.00 24.37
CA PRO A 10 -9.59 -16.61 23.94
C PRO A 10 -8.54 -15.96 23.00
N LEU A 11 -8.98 -15.60 21.80
CA LEU A 11 -9.04 -14.24 21.22
C LEU A 11 -7.97 -13.13 21.47
N VAL A 12 -6.72 -13.36 21.93
CA VAL A 12 -5.77 -12.22 22.09
C VAL A 12 -4.31 -12.48 21.66
N ARG A 13 -3.96 -13.62 21.04
CA ARG A 13 -2.53 -13.94 20.74
C ARG A 13 -2.13 -14.10 19.27
N ASN A 14 -2.97 -13.71 18.31
CA ASN A 14 -2.66 -13.97 16.88
C ASN A 14 -2.48 -12.72 16.01
N ALA A 15 -2.20 -11.55 16.59
CA ALA A 15 -1.83 -10.37 15.79
C ALA A 15 -0.31 -10.25 15.53
N ILE A 16 0.54 -10.84 16.38
CA ILE A 16 2.00 -10.64 16.31
C ILE A 16 2.70 -11.66 15.37
N LEU A 17 2.09 -12.82 15.12
CA LEU A 17 2.73 -13.91 14.37
C LEU A 17 2.48 -13.88 12.85
N ARG A 18 1.85 -12.82 12.32
CA ARG A 18 1.75 -12.59 10.86
C ARG A 18 2.83 -11.66 10.31
N CYS A 19 3.78 -11.23 11.16
CA CYS A 19 4.89 -10.33 10.80
C CYS A 19 6.26 -11.05 10.76
N GLN A 20 6.32 -12.38 10.80
CA GLN A 20 7.57 -13.15 10.75
C GLN A 20 7.98 -13.61 9.33
N TRP A 21 7.16 -13.38 8.31
CA TRP A 21 7.51 -13.71 6.91
C TRP A 21 8.18 -12.55 6.14
N VAL A 22 8.60 -11.49 6.85
CA VAL A 22 9.36 -10.36 6.29
C VAL A 22 10.80 -10.33 6.81
N SER A 23 11.15 -11.15 7.81
CA SER A 23 12.50 -11.10 8.44
C SER A 23 13.54 -11.99 7.79
N SER A 24 13.24 -12.73 6.72
CA SER A 24 14.25 -13.50 5.98
C SER A 24 15.05 -12.66 4.96
N PHE A 25 14.92 -11.33 4.99
CA PHE A 25 15.69 -10.38 4.18
C PHE A 25 16.60 -9.51 5.06
N ILE A 26 17.36 -10.12 5.97
CA ILE A 26 18.52 -9.47 6.60
C ILE A 26 19.65 -9.53 5.57
N GLY A 27 19.60 -8.62 4.59
CA GLY A 27 20.58 -8.58 3.50
C GLY A 27 20.77 -7.21 2.86
N VAL A 28 19.77 -6.31 2.91
CA VAL A 28 19.94 -4.89 2.54
C VAL A 28 18.87 -4.08 3.27
N ILE A 29 19.16 -3.54 4.47
CA ILE A 29 18.46 -2.33 4.90
C ILE A 29 19.06 -1.21 4.06
N MET A 30 18.46 -0.97 2.89
CA MET A 30 18.91 0.13 2.03
C MET A 30 18.77 1.42 2.83
N SER A 31 19.83 2.23 2.87
CA SER A 31 19.74 3.53 3.53
C SER A 31 18.61 4.34 2.89
N ILE A 32 17.85 5.10 3.69
CA ILE A 32 16.78 5.98 3.18
C ILE A 32 17.30 6.85 2.02
N ASN A 33 18.54 7.32 2.13
CA ASN A 33 19.18 8.13 1.08
C ASN A 33 19.51 7.36 -0.21
N GLU A 34 19.82 6.07 -0.11
CA GLU A 34 20.04 5.20 -1.27
C GLU A 34 18.72 4.88 -1.96
N TRP A 35 17.65 4.64 -1.18
CA TRP A 35 16.31 4.40 -1.72
C TRP A 35 15.79 5.59 -2.55
N PHE A 36 16.00 6.82 -2.07
CA PHE A 36 15.63 8.04 -2.82
C PHE A 36 16.43 8.23 -4.12
N LYS A 37 17.57 7.56 -4.28
CA LYS A 37 18.44 7.65 -5.46
C LYS A 37 18.20 6.52 -6.47
N ASP A 38 17.45 5.48 -6.09
CA ASP A 38 17.20 4.35 -6.98
C ASP A 38 16.36 4.79 -8.19
N PRO A 39 16.85 4.64 -9.44
CA PRO A 39 16.12 5.03 -10.64
C PRO A 39 14.80 4.29 -10.80
N LYS A 40 14.69 3.02 -10.34
CA LYS A 40 13.45 2.24 -10.39
C LYS A 40 12.39 2.84 -9.47
N VAL A 41 12.81 3.29 -8.29
CA VAL A 41 11.93 3.95 -7.32
C VAL A 41 11.45 5.29 -7.88
N LEU A 42 12.36 6.09 -8.44
CA LEU A 42 12.03 7.37 -9.06
C LEU A 42 11.08 7.23 -10.25
N GLU A 43 11.27 6.22 -11.10
CA GLU A 43 10.36 5.95 -12.21
C GLU A 43 8.96 5.56 -11.69
N LYS A 44 8.89 4.59 -10.77
CA LYS A 44 7.63 4.14 -10.17
C LYS A 44 6.90 5.25 -9.42
N SER A 45 7.63 6.23 -8.91
CA SER A 45 7.03 7.38 -8.23
C SER A 45 6.12 8.19 -9.15
N LYS A 46 6.38 8.25 -10.46
CA LYS A 46 5.62 9.08 -11.40
C LYS A 46 4.22 8.50 -11.65
N ARG A 47 3.26 8.93 -10.85
CA ARG A 47 1.84 8.54 -10.98
C ARG A 47 1.20 9.25 -12.17
N ARG A 48 0.53 8.48 -13.04
CA ARG A 48 -0.10 8.98 -14.27
C ARG A 48 -1.59 9.31 -14.12
N TYR A 49 -2.24 8.83 -13.07
CA TYR A 49 -3.66 9.10 -12.84
C TYR A 49 -3.89 10.57 -12.49
N ALA A 50 -4.98 11.14 -12.98
CA ALA A 50 -5.37 12.49 -12.65
C ALA A 50 -5.84 12.58 -11.20
N HIS A 51 -5.57 13.70 -10.55
CA HIS A 51 -6.00 13.99 -9.21
C HIS A 51 -6.22 15.50 -9.05
N PHE A 52 -6.81 15.95 -7.95
CA PHE A 52 -7.04 17.38 -7.70
C PHE A 52 -5.78 18.11 -7.21
N ASP A 53 -4.76 17.40 -6.74
CA ASP A 53 -3.49 17.97 -6.33
C ASP A 53 -2.52 18.10 -7.51
N LEU A 54 -1.44 18.85 -7.29
CA LEU A 54 -0.41 19.06 -8.29
C LEU A 54 0.33 17.74 -8.55
N ARG A 55 0.54 17.42 -9.83
CA ARG A 55 1.38 16.30 -10.23
C ARG A 55 2.77 16.43 -9.62
N THR A 56 3.12 15.44 -8.82
CA THR A 56 4.38 15.41 -8.09
C THR A 56 5.10 14.08 -8.28
N ASP A 57 6.37 14.04 -7.87
CA ASP A 57 7.25 12.89 -7.92
C ASP A 57 7.98 12.75 -6.58
N LEU A 58 8.68 11.64 -6.39
CA LEU A 58 9.37 11.38 -5.13
C LEU A 58 10.43 12.46 -4.81
N THR A 59 11.09 13.01 -5.83
CA THR A 59 12.10 14.06 -5.65
C THR A 59 11.51 15.34 -5.10
N LYS A 60 10.32 15.73 -5.55
CA LYS A 60 9.59 16.90 -5.07
C LYS A 60 9.01 16.68 -3.68
N CYS A 61 8.48 15.48 -3.43
CA CYS A 61 7.83 15.16 -2.16
C CYS A 61 8.80 14.87 -1.01
N LYS A 62 10.04 14.45 -1.30
CA LYS A 62 11.03 14.03 -0.31
C LYS A 62 11.10 14.98 0.89
N ASN A 63 11.37 16.26 0.66
CA ASN A 63 11.56 17.22 1.75
C ASN A 63 10.28 17.41 2.58
N TYR A 64 9.12 17.28 1.95
CA TYR A 64 7.84 17.38 2.63
C TYR A 64 7.60 16.15 3.51
N THR A 65 7.77 14.95 2.95
CA THR A 65 7.44 13.68 3.61
C THR A 65 8.43 13.27 4.68
N THR A 66 9.71 13.65 4.57
CA THR A 66 10.72 13.35 5.58
C THR A 66 10.66 14.27 6.81
N ASN A 67 9.85 15.34 6.78
CA ASN A 67 9.71 16.27 7.90
C ASN A 67 8.47 15.92 8.72
N SER A 68 8.67 15.42 9.95
CA SER A 68 7.58 15.00 10.82
C SER A 68 6.54 16.10 11.11
N LYS A 69 7.00 17.35 11.27
CA LYS A 69 6.12 18.49 11.56
C LYS A 69 5.15 18.76 10.40
N ASN A 70 5.59 18.53 9.16
CA ASN A 70 4.71 18.65 8.01
C ASN A 70 3.64 17.56 8.02
N ILE A 71 4.00 16.33 8.38
CA ILE A 71 3.08 15.19 8.45
C ILE A 71 2.04 15.36 9.55
N GLU A 72 2.45 15.83 10.74
CA GLU A 72 1.55 16.11 11.87
C GLU A 72 0.46 17.14 11.52
N GLN A 73 0.80 18.10 10.67
CA GLN A 73 -0.10 19.18 10.25
C GLN A 73 -0.79 18.89 8.91
N HIS A 74 -0.48 17.76 8.28
CA HIS A 74 -0.98 17.44 6.95
C HIS A 74 -2.46 17.08 7.00
N GLY A 75 -3.29 17.88 6.33
CA GLY A 75 -4.68 17.53 6.04
C GLY A 75 -4.74 16.58 4.86
N PHE A 76 -5.12 15.32 5.10
CA PHE A 76 -5.34 14.35 4.03
C PHE A 76 -6.50 14.79 3.16
N TYR A 77 -6.32 14.57 1.86
CA TYR A 77 -7.33 14.97 0.91
C TYR A 77 -8.36 13.85 0.67
N PRO A 78 -9.55 14.17 0.12
CA PRO A 78 -10.54 13.16 -0.22
C PRO A 78 -10.02 12.13 -1.24
N PHE A 79 -10.53 10.91 -1.20
CA PHE A 79 -10.23 9.92 -2.23
C PHE A 79 -11.05 10.17 -3.51
N ILE A 80 -10.43 9.97 -4.66
CA ILE A 80 -11.18 9.80 -5.92
C ILE A 80 -11.67 8.35 -5.98
N LYS A 81 -12.96 8.15 -5.72
CA LYS A 81 -13.64 6.84 -5.77
C LYS A 81 -14.34 6.66 -7.11
N TYR A 82 -14.17 5.50 -7.71
CA TYR A 82 -15.04 5.02 -8.78
C TYR A 82 -15.10 3.49 -8.76
N ASP A 83 -16.16 2.94 -9.35
CA ASP A 83 -16.33 1.49 -9.45
C ASP A 83 -15.87 1.05 -10.84
N LEU A 84 -14.93 0.10 -10.87
CA LEU A 84 -14.34 -0.40 -12.09
C LEU A 84 -14.93 -1.75 -12.45
N GLU A 85 -15.55 -1.78 -13.62
CA GLU A 85 -16.20 -2.97 -14.16
C GLU A 85 -15.26 -3.72 -15.10
N TYR A 86 -15.16 -5.04 -14.89
CA TYR A 86 -14.41 -5.94 -15.74
C TYR A 86 -15.26 -7.12 -16.18
N HIS A 87 -15.10 -7.51 -17.43
CA HIS A 87 -15.59 -8.78 -17.93
C HIS A 87 -14.43 -9.73 -18.09
N LYS A 88 -14.32 -10.69 -17.16
CA LYS A 88 -13.29 -11.73 -17.24
C LYS A 88 -13.85 -12.91 -18.02
N TYR A 89 -13.10 -13.39 -19.01
CA TYR A 89 -13.41 -14.64 -19.68
C TYR A 89 -12.69 -15.80 -19.02
N ASN A 90 -13.41 -16.90 -18.80
CA ASN A 90 -12.89 -18.19 -18.38
C ASN A 90 -13.34 -19.24 -19.41
N GLY A 91 -12.45 -20.15 -19.82
CA GLY A 91 -12.75 -21.17 -20.83
C GLY A 91 -13.82 -22.17 -20.39
N THR A 92 -13.99 -22.37 -19.07
CA THR A 92 -15.02 -23.27 -18.52
C THR A 92 -16.31 -22.55 -18.15
N GLU A 93 -16.20 -21.39 -17.49
CA GLU A 93 -17.35 -20.66 -16.91
C GLU A 93 -17.88 -19.54 -17.82
N GLY A 94 -17.23 -19.24 -18.94
CA GLY A 94 -17.61 -18.18 -19.86
C GLY A 94 -17.31 -16.76 -19.34
N ARG A 95 -18.15 -15.78 -19.71
CA ARG A 95 -17.99 -14.36 -19.35
C ARG A 95 -18.50 -14.13 -17.92
N LYS A 96 -17.61 -13.70 -17.03
CA LYS A 96 -17.90 -13.34 -15.64
C LYS A 96 -17.76 -11.84 -15.41
N PHE A 97 -18.81 -11.24 -14.87
CA PHE A 97 -18.75 -9.85 -14.40
C PHE A 97 -17.96 -9.76 -13.09
N LYS A 98 -17.09 -8.77 -13.00
CA LYS A 98 -16.33 -8.46 -11.79
C LYS A 98 -16.27 -6.95 -11.62
N GLU A 99 -16.94 -6.47 -10.61
CA GLU A 99 -16.86 -5.08 -10.17
C GLU A 99 -15.84 -4.95 -9.04
N ARG A 100 -15.09 -3.85 -9.02
CA ARG A 100 -14.22 -3.47 -7.91
C ARG A 100 -14.30 -1.98 -7.69
N THR A 101 -14.61 -1.58 -6.47
CA THR A 101 -14.41 -0.20 -6.05
C THR A 101 -12.93 0.11 -5.97
N ILE A 102 -12.51 1.19 -6.63
CA ILE A 102 -11.16 1.72 -6.59
C ILE A 102 -11.22 3.10 -5.95
N CYS A 103 -10.26 3.35 -5.06
CA CYS A 103 -10.03 4.65 -4.44
C CYS A 103 -8.58 5.04 -4.67
N TYR A 104 -8.34 6.18 -5.32
CA TYR A 104 -7.00 6.76 -5.40
C TYR A 104 -6.86 7.87 -4.38
N ALA A 105 -5.78 7.81 -3.60
CA ALA A 105 -5.36 8.91 -2.74
C ALA A 105 -4.68 9.99 -3.57
N SER A 106 -4.51 11.17 -2.99
CA SER A 106 -3.73 12.23 -3.61
C SER A 106 -2.30 11.79 -3.87
N HIS A 107 -1.63 12.46 -4.82
CA HIS A 107 -0.25 12.11 -5.13
C HIS A 107 0.62 12.32 -3.90
N ILE A 108 0.44 13.43 -3.16
CA ILE A 108 1.18 13.71 -1.92
C ILE A 108 0.83 12.74 -0.80
N ASP A 109 -0.45 12.45 -0.55
CA ASP A 109 -0.91 11.55 0.53
C ASP A 109 -0.32 10.15 0.33
N SER A 110 -0.28 9.70 -0.93
CA SER A 110 0.29 8.41 -1.29
C SER A 110 1.80 8.31 -0.99
N TYR A 111 2.55 9.42 -0.93
CA TYR A 111 3.96 9.40 -0.54
C TYR A 111 4.19 9.45 0.97
N ILE A 112 3.20 9.86 1.76
CA ILE A 112 3.30 9.84 3.22
C ILE A 112 3.27 8.40 3.74
N PHE A 113 2.56 7.51 3.06
CA PHE A 113 2.44 6.09 3.43
C PHE A 113 3.48 5.15 2.78
N GLN A 114 4.40 5.69 1.98
CA GLN A 114 5.31 4.91 1.14
C GLN A 114 6.68 4.73 1.78
#